data_AF-A0A9D7MEN9-F1
#
_entry.id   AF-A0A9D7MEN9-F1
#
_cell.length_a   1.000
_cell.length_b   1.000
_cell.length_c   1.000
_cell.angle_alpha   90.00
_cell.angle_beta   90.00
_cell.angle_gamma   90.00
#
_symmetry.space_group_name_H-M   'P 1'
#
loop_
_entity.id
_entity.type
_entity.pdbx_description
1 polymer ?
#
loop_
_entity_poly.entity_id
_entity_poly.type
_entity_poly.pdbx_seq_one_letter_code
_entity_poly.pdbx_strand_id
1 'polypeptide(L)'
;MIASSARPFEIMMGKVVGIGLVGLTQLVLWVALGSLVTMGVGALIAPSVSPETMNQVQQMQANNPSQGMGLGGALAASGIVLPNISMVSILMFIFNFFAGYFLYASLFAAVGSAVDQESDANSLTFPITFPVILTMLFIGNVIAAPNGTFAVIASMIPLFSPILMTVRVAATDVPAWQLLTSIALSIGGFFGAIWLASRIYRIGILSYGKKPTLKEIARWITLRV
;
A
#
# COMPACT_ATOMS: atom_id res chain seq x y z
N MET A 1 4.45 35.06 -13.62
CA MET A 1 3.45 35.86 -12.89
C MET A 1 2.14 35.13 -12.55
N ILE A 2 2.02 33.81 -12.80
CA ILE A 2 0.81 33.01 -12.45
C ILE A 2 1.03 32.19 -11.15
N ALA A 3 2.28 31.95 -10.75
CA ALA A 3 2.64 31.23 -9.51
C ALA A 3 2.63 32.12 -8.24
N SER A 4 2.40 33.43 -8.37
CA SER A 4 2.50 34.39 -7.25
C SER A 4 1.16 34.64 -6.54
N SER A 5 0.04 34.15 -7.08
CA SER A 5 -1.31 34.34 -6.51
C SER A 5 -1.90 33.06 -5.92
N ALA A 6 -1.31 31.90 -6.19
CA ALA A 6 -1.75 30.65 -5.60
C ALA A 6 -1.24 30.56 -4.15
N ARG A 7 -2.15 30.33 -3.21
CA ARG A 7 -1.77 30.19 -1.80
C ARG A 7 -0.84 28.99 -1.67
N PRO A 8 0.18 29.00 -0.79
CA PRO A 8 1.08 27.86 -0.59
C PRO A 8 0.35 26.52 -0.37
N PHE A 9 -0.83 26.56 0.25
CA PHE A 9 -1.72 25.40 0.41
C PHE A 9 -2.26 24.84 -0.92
N GLU A 10 -2.62 25.69 -1.88
CA GLU A 10 -3.12 25.29 -3.20
C GLU A 10 -2.02 24.61 -4.03
N ILE A 11 -0.78 25.09 -3.91
CA ILE A 11 0.39 24.50 -4.59
C ILE A 11 0.75 23.14 -3.98
N MET A 12 0.72 23.02 -2.65
CA MET A 12 0.98 21.76 -1.95
C MET A 12 -0.13 20.73 -2.24
N MET A 13 -1.40 21.14 -2.20
CA MET A 13 -2.54 20.29 -2.51
C MET A 13 -2.47 19.74 -3.95
N GLY A 14 -2.10 20.59 -4.92
CA GLY A 14 -1.92 20.17 -6.31
C GLY A 14 -0.84 19.08 -6.48
N LYS A 15 0.29 19.20 -5.76
CA LYS A 15 1.36 18.18 -5.78
C LYS A 15 0.92 16.86 -5.15
N VAL A 16 0.25 16.92 -4.00
CA VAL A 16 -0.28 15.73 -3.29
C VAL A 16 -1.31 15.02 -4.15
N VAL A 17 -2.33 15.74 -4.63
CA VAL A 17 -3.37 15.17 -5.50
C VAL A 17 -2.76 14.61 -6.79
N GLY A 18 -1.79 15.30 -7.41
CA GLY A 18 -1.08 14.82 -8.59
C GLY A 18 -0.37 13.49 -8.38
N ILE A 19 0.41 13.36 -7.30
CA ILE A 19 1.11 12.10 -6.96
C ILE A 19 0.10 10.99 -6.65
N GLY A 20 -0.99 11.31 -5.93
CA GLY A 20 -2.07 10.36 -5.66
C GLY A 20 -2.74 9.85 -6.94
N LEU A 21 -3.02 10.75 -7.89
CA LEU A 21 -3.57 10.40 -9.20
C LEU A 21 -2.62 9.52 -10.02
N VAL A 22 -1.31 9.79 -9.99
CA VAL A 22 -0.32 8.91 -10.63
C VAL A 22 -0.40 7.49 -10.07
N GLY A 23 -0.49 7.34 -8.74
CA GLY A 23 -0.68 6.02 -8.13
C GLY A 23 -1.95 5.30 -8.59
N LEU A 24 -3.07 6.03 -8.71
CA LEU A 24 -4.32 5.49 -9.24
C LEU A 24 -4.18 5.09 -10.72
N THR A 25 -3.50 5.88 -11.55
CA THR A 25 -3.26 5.50 -12.95
C THR A 25 -2.38 4.26 -13.06
N GLN A 26 -1.37 4.12 -12.22
CA GLN A 26 -0.53 2.92 -12.16
C GLN A 26 -1.37 1.69 -11.82
N LEU A 27 -2.33 1.82 -10.90
CA LEU A 27 -3.25 0.73 -10.56
C LEU A 27 -4.19 0.35 -11.70
N VAL A 28 -4.77 1.34 -12.39
CA VAL A 28 -5.60 1.09 -13.56
C VAL A 28 -4.80 0.35 -14.64
N LEU A 29 -3.55 0.73 -14.86
CA LEU A 29 -2.66 0.03 -15.79
C LEU A 29 -2.38 -1.41 -15.35
N TRP A 30 -2.11 -1.66 -14.06
CA TRP A 30 -1.91 -3.03 -13.56
C TRP A 30 -3.16 -3.90 -13.75
N VAL A 31 -4.35 -3.37 -13.47
CA VAL A 31 -5.62 -4.10 -13.65
C VAL A 31 -5.89 -4.35 -15.13
N ALA A 32 -5.68 -3.35 -15.99
CA ALA A 32 -5.87 -3.48 -17.43
C ALA A 32 -4.91 -4.49 -18.05
N LEU A 33 -3.61 -4.41 -17.70
CA LEU A 33 -2.60 -5.37 -18.15
C LEU A 33 -2.88 -6.77 -17.63
N GLY A 34 -3.23 -6.91 -16.34
CA GLY A 34 -3.59 -8.20 -15.76
C GLY A 34 -4.80 -8.83 -16.47
N SER A 35 -5.84 -8.03 -16.76
CA SER A 35 -7.03 -8.49 -17.48
C SER A 35 -6.68 -8.91 -18.91
N LEU A 36 -5.86 -8.13 -19.61
CA LEU A 36 -5.43 -8.42 -20.98
C LEU A 36 -4.59 -9.68 -21.07
N VAL A 37 -3.63 -9.86 -20.14
CA VAL A 37 -2.80 -11.07 -20.05
C VAL A 37 -3.68 -12.30 -19.80
N THR A 38 -4.62 -12.20 -18.86
CA THR A 38 -5.56 -13.28 -18.55
C THR A 38 -6.37 -13.66 -19.81
N MET A 39 -6.77 -12.66 -20.63
CA MET A 39 -7.56 -12.89 -21.85
C MET A 39 -6.72 -13.52 -22.95
N GLY A 40 -5.50 -13.03 -23.14
CA GLY A 40 -4.56 -13.58 -24.13
C GLY A 40 -4.14 -15.01 -23.81
N VAL A 41 -3.81 -15.29 -22.54
CA VAL A 41 -3.41 -16.64 -22.09
C VAL A 41 -4.56 -17.64 -22.20
N GLY A 42 -5.78 -17.25 -21.81
CA GLY A 42 -6.96 -18.10 -21.96
C GLY A 42 -7.25 -18.50 -23.42
N ALA A 43 -7.11 -17.56 -24.36
CA ALA A 43 -7.32 -17.82 -25.79
C ALA A 43 -6.26 -18.77 -26.40
N LEU A 44 -5.03 -18.73 -25.90
CA LEU A 44 -3.94 -19.60 -26.36
C LEU A 44 -4.04 -21.03 -25.80
N ILE A 45 -4.59 -21.19 -24.59
CA ILE A 45 -4.67 -22.49 -23.91
C ILE A 45 -6.01 -23.19 -24.14
N ALA A 46 -7.09 -22.47 -24.46
CA ALA A 46 -8.40 -23.07 -24.72
C ALA A 46 -8.41 -24.26 -25.73
N PRO A 47 -7.62 -24.27 -26.82
CA PRO A 47 -7.58 -25.41 -27.76
C PRO A 47 -6.89 -26.66 -27.21
N SER A 48 -6.09 -26.56 -26.14
CA SER A 48 -5.33 -27.67 -25.55
C SER A 48 -5.96 -28.26 -24.29
N VAL A 49 -7.10 -27.74 -23.84
CA VAL A 49 -7.85 -28.27 -22.69
C VAL A 49 -8.66 -29.49 -23.12
N SER A 50 -8.49 -30.63 -22.43
CA SER A 50 -9.21 -31.86 -22.76
C SER A 50 -10.67 -31.82 -22.27
N PRO A 51 -11.59 -32.59 -22.87
CA PRO A 51 -12.98 -32.68 -22.40
C PRO A 51 -13.12 -33.14 -20.95
N GLU A 52 -12.15 -33.90 -20.43
CA GLU A 52 -12.09 -34.33 -19.03
C GLU A 52 -11.78 -33.18 -18.07
N THR A 53 -10.88 -32.26 -18.46
CA THR A 53 -10.56 -31.07 -17.65
C THR A 53 -11.74 -30.10 -17.63
N MET A 54 -12.50 -30.00 -18.73
CA MET A 54 -13.73 -29.19 -18.78
C MET A 54 -14.80 -29.68 -17.79
N ASN A 55 -14.98 -30.99 -17.65
CA ASN A 55 -15.93 -31.57 -16.70
C ASN A 55 -15.51 -31.35 -15.23
N GLN A 56 -14.20 -31.39 -14.94
CA GLN A 56 -13.66 -31.04 -13.61
C GLN A 56 -13.87 -29.56 -13.28
N VAL A 57 -13.74 -28.66 -14.27
CA VAL A 57 -14.03 -27.23 -14.10
C VAL A 57 -15.51 -26.97 -13.85
N GLN A 58 -16.41 -27.67 -14.54
CA GLN A 58 -17.85 -27.58 -14.28
C GLN A 58 -18.20 -28.02 -12.85
N GLN A 59 -17.53 -29.04 -12.31
CA GLN A 59 -17.69 -29.43 -10.91
C GLN A 59 -17.07 -28.43 -9.92
N MET A 60 -15.91 -27.82 -10.23
CA MET A 60 -15.34 -26.73 -9.41
C MET A 60 -16.27 -25.49 -9.40
N GLN A 61 -16.93 -25.21 -10.53
CA GLN A 61 -17.96 -24.18 -10.66
C GLN A 61 -19.17 -24.42 -9.76
N ALA A 62 -19.61 -25.67 -9.64
CA ALA A 62 -20.73 -26.04 -8.77
C ALA A 62 -20.42 -25.79 -7.29
N ASN A 63 -19.16 -25.94 -6.86
CA ASN A 63 -18.74 -25.68 -5.48
C ASN A 63 -18.35 -24.21 -5.22
N ASN A 64 -18.00 -23.43 -6.25
CA ASN A 64 -17.68 -22.00 -6.15
C ASN A 64 -18.40 -21.20 -7.27
N PRO A 65 -19.67 -20.81 -7.08
CA PRO A 65 -20.50 -20.16 -8.11
C PRO A 65 -19.90 -18.85 -8.65
N SER A 66 -19.06 -18.17 -7.86
CA SER A 66 -18.37 -16.92 -8.24
C SER A 66 -17.23 -17.11 -9.24
N GLN A 67 -16.80 -18.35 -9.52
CA GLN A 67 -15.79 -18.66 -10.56
C GLN A 67 -16.42 -19.10 -11.89
N GLY A 68 -17.76 -19.02 -11.99
CA GLY A 68 -18.52 -19.60 -13.09
C GLY A 68 -18.80 -18.72 -14.29
N MET A 69 -18.48 -19.22 -15.49
CA MET A 69 -18.77 -18.62 -16.80
C MET A 69 -17.91 -17.42 -17.24
N GLY A 70 -16.70 -17.28 -16.71
CA GLY A 70 -15.72 -16.32 -17.21
C GLY A 70 -14.36 -16.95 -17.48
N LEU A 71 -13.43 -16.11 -17.94
CA LEU A 71 -12.02 -16.40 -18.18
C LEU A 71 -11.32 -17.15 -17.03
N GLY A 72 -11.79 -16.95 -15.79
CA GLY A 72 -11.33 -17.69 -14.60
C GLY A 72 -11.64 -19.19 -14.63
N GLY A 73 -12.78 -19.59 -15.21
CA GLY A 73 -13.11 -21.00 -15.43
C GLY A 73 -12.26 -21.62 -16.54
N ALA A 74 -12.00 -20.88 -17.62
CA ALA A 74 -11.16 -21.35 -18.73
C ALA A 74 -9.70 -21.57 -18.30
N LEU A 75 -9.15 -20.68 -17.47
CA LEU A 75 -7.81 -20.83 -16.92
C LEU A 75 -7.73 -21.90 -15.82
N ALA A 76 -8.76 -22.04 -14.98
CA ALA A 76 -8.86 -23.15 -14.04
C ALA A 76 -8.81 -24.51 -14.77
N ALA A 77 -9.34 -24.59 -16.00
CA ALA A 77 -9.30 -25.79 -16.83
C ALA A 77 -7.90 -26.13 -17.34
N SER A 78 -7.00 -25.15 -17.37
CA SER A 78 -5.58 -25.34 -17.66
C SER A 78 -4.71 -25.58 -16.41
N GLY A 79 -5.34 -25.76 -15.24
CA GLY A 79 -4.63 -25.89 -13.96
C GLY A 79 -4.17 -24.56 -13.35
N ILE A 80 -4.55 -23.43 -13.95
CA ILE A 80 -4.23 -22.08 -13.44
C ILE A 80 -5.44 -21.57 -12.65
N VAL A 81 -5.40 -21.70 -11.32
CA VAL A 81 -6.43 -21.17 -10.43
C VAL A 81 -6.16 -19.70 -10.16
N LEU A 82 -7.06 -18.82 -10.62
CA LEU A 82 -7.01 -17.40 -10.29
C LEU A 82 -7.47 -17.18 -8.84
N PRO A 83 -6.75 -16.36 -8.04
CA PRO A 83 -7.21 -15.98 -6.72
C PRO A 83 -8.58 -15.28 -6.80
N ASN A 84 -9.50 -15.67 -5.93
CA ASN A 84 -10.78 -14.98 -5.82
C ASN A 84 -10.57 -13.61 -5.17
N ILE A 85 -10.86 -12.52 -5.89
CA ILE A 85 -10.81 -11.17 -5.33
C ILE A 85 -12.16 -10.87 -4.70
N SER A 86 -12.22 -10.96 -3.37
CA SER A 86 -13.43 -10.61 -2.62
C SER A 86 -13.66 -9.10 -2.61
N MET A 87 -14.92 -8.68 -2.42
CA MET A 87 -15.26 -7.26 -2.22
C MET A 87 -14.51 -6.66 -1.03
N VAL A 88 -14.32 -7.44 0.04
CA VAL A 88 -13.56 -7.03 1.24
C VAL A 88 -12.09 -6.75 0.88
N SER A 89 -11.49 -7.54 0.00
CA SER A 89 -10.12 -7.33 -0.49
C SER A 89 -9.97 -6.00 -1.21
N ILE A 90 -10.97 -5.62 -2.02
CA ILE A 90 -10.98 -4.32 -2.73
C ILE A 90 -11.12 -3.16 -1.74
N LEU A 91 -12.05 -3.24 -0.78
CA LEU A 91 -12.25 -2.18 0.21
C LEU A 91 -11.00 -1.99 1.09
N MET A 92 -10.41 -3.10 1.55
CA MET A 92 -9.17 -3.07 2.33
C MET A 92 -8.00 -2.53 1.51
N PHE A 93 -7.91 -2.87 0.23
CA PHE A 93 -6.91 -2.32 -0.68
C PHE A 93 -7.03 -0.79 -0.76
N ILE A 94 -8.23 -0.26 -1.03
CA ILE A 94 -8.48 1.18 -1.14
C ILE A 94 -8.13 1.89 0.18
N PHE A 95 -8.63 1.36 1.30
CA PHE A 95 -8.34 1.93 2.62
C PHE A 95 -6.83 1.96 2.89
N ASN A 96 -6.15 0.83 2.71
CA ASN A 96 -4.71 0.72 2.97
C ASN A 96 -3.87 1.59 2.03
N PHE A 97 -4.28 1.73 0.77
CA PHE A 97 -3.62 2.62 -0.18
C PHE A 97 -3.63 4.07 0.34
N PHE A 98 -4.79 4.59 0.72
CA PHE A 98 -4.90 5.95 1.24
C PHE A 98 -4.26 6.10 2.62
N ALA A 99 -4.42 5.11 3.52
CA ALA A 99 -3.80 5.12 4.83
C ALA A 99 -2.28 5.18 4.73
N GLY A 100 -1.68 4.32 3.91
CA GLY A 100 -0.24 4.34 3.63
C GLY A 100 0.19 5.64 2.96
N TYR A 101 -0.55 6.09 1.95
CA TYR A 101 -0.26 7.34 1.26
C TYR A 101 -0.20 8.53 2.23
N PHE A 102 -1.24 8.74 3.05
CA PHE A 102 -1.28 9.85 3.98
C PHE A 102 -0.26 9.73 5.12
N LEU A 103 -0.08 8.51 5.65
CA LEU A 103 0.90 8.24 6.68
C LEU A 103 2.30 8.60 6.18
N TYR A 104 2.73 8.05 5.05
CA TYR A 104 4.07 8.29 4.53
C TYR A 104 4.24 9.73 4.03
N ALA A 105 3.23 10.29 3.37
CA ALA A 105 3.26 11.70 2.95
C ALA A 105 3.49 12.65 4.12
N SER A 106 2.87 12.39 5.29
CA SER A 106 3.09 13.21 6.48
C SER A 106 4.53 13.13 7.02
N LEU A 107 5.14 11.95 7.01
CA LEU A 107 6.53 11.76 7.42
C LEU A 107 7.51 12.42 6.44
N PHE A 108 7.27 12.28 5.13
CA PHE A 108 8.06 12.95 4.10
C PHE A 108 7.92 14.47 4.15
N ALA A 109 6.73 14.98 4.43
CA ALA A 109 6.50 16.41 4.65
C ALA A 109 7.30 16.92 5.87
N ALA A 110 7.40 16.13 6.94
CA ALA A 110 8.23 16.47 8.09
C ALA A 110 9.70 16.67 7.70
N VAL A 111 10.27 15.75 6.93
CA VAL A 111 11.66 15.85 6.44
C VAL A 111 11.84 17.07 5.54
N GLY A 112 10.94 17.26 4.57
CA GLY A 112 11.00 18.41 3.67
C GLY A 112 10.91 19.75 4.39
N SER A 113 10.24 19.81 5.54
CA SER A 113 10.17 21.02 6.37
C SER A 113 11.37 21.23 7.31
N ALA A 114 12.16 20.19 7.54
CA ALA A 114 13.29 20.23 8.45
C ALA A 114 14.59 20.64 7.77
N VAL A 115 14.66 20.62 6.44
CA VAL A 115 15.89 20.89 5.69
C VAL A 115 15.76 22.08 4.77
N ASP A 116 16.84 22.87 4.70
CA ASP A 116 16.94 24.00 3.78
C ASP A 116 17.40 23.57 2.37
N GLN A 117 18.15 22.45 2.26
CA GLN A 117 18.69 21.95 0.99
C GLN A 117 18.23 20.51 0.71
N GLU A 118 17.87 20.22 -0.54
CA GLU A 118 17.41 18.89 -0.97
C GLU A 118 18.47 17.79 -0.76
N SER A 119 19.76 18.12 -0.86
CA SER A 119 20.86 17.18 -0.62
C SER A 119 20.90 16.65 0.82
N ASP A 120 20.39 17.42 1.78
CA ASP A 120 20.34 17.03 3.19
C ASP A 120 19.13 16.14 3.52
N ALA A 121 18.04 16.28 2.76
CA ALA A 121 16.82 15.47 2.88
C ALA A 121 17.11 13.96 2.72
N ASN A 122 18.05 13.60 1.85
CA ASN A 122 18.39 12.20 1.56
C ASN A 122 18.81 11.43 2.82
N SER A 123 19.58 12.07 3.71
CA SER A 123 20.03 11.43 4.96
C SER A 123 18.90 11.22 5.98
N LEU A 124 17.84 12.02 5.90
CA LEU A 124 16.67 11.98 6.79
C LEU A 124 15.52 11.14 6.21
N THR A 125 15.55 10.90 4.91
CA THR A 125 14.57 10.07 4.20
C THR A 125 14.78 8.58 4.49
N PHE A 126 16.02 8.13 4.67
CA PHE A 126 16.33 6.71 4.86
C PHE A 126 15.55 6.05 6.01
N PRO A 127 15.43 6.62 7.22
CA PRO A 127 14.62 6.05 8.30
C PRO A 127 13.13 5.89 7.97
N ILE A 128 12.58 6.71 7.06
CA ILE A 128 11.18 6.64 6.64
C ILE A 128 11.00 5.55 5.57
N THR A 129 11.95 5.47 4.64
CA THR A 129 11.95 4.47 3.57
C THR A 129 12.32 3.07 4.09
N PHE A 130 13.11 2.96 5.16
CA PHE A 130 13.55 1.69 5.72
C PHE A 130 12.38 0.76 6.10
N PRO A 131 11.33 1.22 6.81
CA PRO A 131 10.08 0.49 6.97
C PRO A 131 9.48 -0.06 5.67
N VAL A 132 9.46 0.74 4.60
CA VAL A 132 8.93 0.33 3.29
C VAL A 132 9.77 -0.80 2.71
N ILE A 133 11.11 -0.68 2.77
CA ILE A 133 12.03 -1.72 2.31
C ILE A 133 11.80 -3.02 3.08
N LEU A 134 11.66 -2.95 4.42
CA LEU A 134 11.38 -4.13 5.23
C LEU A 134 10.08 -4.82 4.83
N THR A 135 9.01 -4.06 4.57
CA THR A 135 7.75 -4.66 4.13
C THR A 135 7.92 -5.42 2.83
N MET A 136 8.70 -4.90 1.88
CA MET A 136 8.99 -5.57 0.61
C MET A 136 9.70 -6.92 0.83
N LEU A 137 10.64 -6.99 1.77
CA LEU A 137 11.32 -8.24 2.14
C LEU A 137 10.39 -9.24 2.86
N PHE A 138 9.38 -8.75 3.58
CA PHE A 138 8.45 -9.58 4.33
C PHE A 138 7.33 -10.18 3.47
N ILE A 139 7.05 -9.64 2.28
CA ILE A 139 5.98 -10.13 1.40
C ILE A 139 6.07 -11.64 1.18
N GLY A 140 7.24 -12.17 0.83
CA GLY A 140 7.42 -13.61 0.59
C GLY A 140 7.06 -14.47 1.80
N ASN A 141 7.48 -14.05 2.99
CA ASN A 141 7.16 -14.73 4.25
C ASN A 141 5.66 -14.67 4.58
N VAL A 142 5.03 -13.52 4.31
CA VAL A 142 3.60 -13.31 4.53
C VAL A 142 2.76 -14.16 3.59
N ILE A 143 3.14 -14.27 2.32
CA ILE A 143 2.45 -15.14 1.35
C ILE A 143 2.63 -16.62 1.72
N ALA A 144 3.83 -17.02 2.15
CA ALA A 144 4.11 -18.40 2.53
C ALA A 144 3.33 -18.87 3.77
N ALA A 145 3.14 -17.98 4.76
CA ALA A 145 2.43 -18.28 6.00
C ALA A 145 1.51 -17.12 6.43
N PRO A 146 0.39 -16.89 5.72
CA PRO A 146 -0.45 -15.69 5.90
C PRO A 146 -1.21 -15.67 7.23
N ASN A 147 -1.40 -16.83 7.86
CA ASN A 147 -1.98 -16.98 9.20
C ASN A 147 -0.92 -17.13 10.30
N GLY A 148 0.37 -17.14 9.94
CA GLY A 148 1.46 -17.24 10.88
C GLY A 148 1.56 -16.00 11.78
N THR A 149 2.05 -16.19 13.01
CA THR A 149 2.19 -15.12 14.01
C THR A 149 2.95 -13.92 13.48
N PHE A 150 4.02 -14.14 12.72
CA PHE A 150 4.79 -13.07 12.09
C PHE A 150 3.94 -12.24 11.12
N ALA A 151 3.22 -12.91 10.20
CA ALA A 151 2.37 -12.22 9.23
C ALA A 151 1.27 -11.42 9.91
N VAL A 152 0.65 -11.99 10.96
CA VAL A 152 -0.36 -11.30 11.77
C VAL A 152 0.22 -10.03 12.39
N ILE A 153 1.29 -10.15 13.19
CA ILE A 153 1.87 -9.03 13.93
C ILE A 153 2.41 -7.96 12.97
N ALA A 154 3.18 -8.36 11.96
CA ALA A 154 3.77 -7.43 11.01
C ALA A 154 2.70 -6.62 10.27
N SER A 155 1.53 -7.21 10.00
CA SER A 155 0.42 -6.52 9.33
C SER A 155 -0.40 -5.63 10.27
N MET A 156 -0.17 -5.66 11.58
CA MET A 156 -0.80 -4.74 12.54
C MET A 156 0.02 -3.47 12.76
N ILE A 157 1.31 -3.48 12.46
CA ILE A 157 2.19 -2.33 12.65
C ILE A 157 1.81 -1.25 11.64
N PRO A 158 1.45 0.00 12.04
CA PRO A 158 0.89 0.99 11.12
C PRO A 158 1.77 1.35 9.92
N LEU A 159 3.10 1.34 10.09
CA LEU A 159 4.04 1.57 8.98
C LEU A 159 4.03 0.40 7.99
N PHE A 160 3.74 -0.82 8.44
CA PHE A 160 3.80 -2.01 7.59
C PHE A 160 2.43 -2.42 7.05
N SER A 161 1.37 -2.10 7.81
CA SER A 161 -0.02 -2.51 7.57
C SER A 161 -0.51 -2.19 6.15
N PRO A 162 -0.29 -0.99 5.59
CA PRO A 162 -0.75 -0.64 4.25
C PRO A 162 -0.33 -1.64 3.15
N ILE A 163 0.87 -2.20 3.27
CA ILE A 163 1.44 -3.13 2.30
C ILE A 163 1.11 -4.57 2.73
N LEU A 164 1.46 -4.97 3.95
CA LEU A 164 1.38 -6.37 4.37
C LEU A 164 -0.05 -6.84 4.62
N MET A 165 -0.94 -5.98 5.12
CA MET A 165 -2.35 -6.37 5.33
C MET A 165 -3.06 -6.56 4.00
N THR A 166 -2.75 -5.73 3.01
CA THR A 166 -3.24 -5.87 1.63
C THR A 166 -2.82 -7.22 1.03
N VAL A 167 -1.54 -7.59 1.20
CA VAL A 167 -1.03 -8.90 0.76
C VAL A 167 -1.73 -10.05 1.49
N ARG A 168 -1.94 -9.96 2.81
CA ARG A 168 -2.63 -11.01 3.57
C ARG A 168 -4.07 -11.21 3.13
N VAL A 169 -4.82 -10.13 2.96
CA VAL A 169 -6.23 -10.18 2.54
C VAL A 169 -6.38 -10.70 1.09
N ALA A 170 -5.34 -10.57 0.27
CA ALA A 170 -5.30 -11.18 -1.05
C ALA A 170 -4.91 -12.68 -1.01
N ALA A 171 -4.16 -13.11 0.01
CA ALA A 171 -3.64 -14.47 0.12
C ALA A 171 -4.56 -15.41 0.93
N THR A 172 -5.35 -14.89 1.87
CA THR A 172 -6.20 -15.70 2.75
C THR A 172 -7.37 -14.90 3.31
N ASP A 173 -8.37 -15.60 3.83
CA ASP A 173 -9.47 -14.99 4.57
C ASP A 173 -9.01 -14.57 5.96
N VAL A 174 -8.86 -13.25 6.14
CA VAL A 174 -8.40 -12.66 7.40
C VAL A 174 -9.58 -12.44 8.34
N PRO A 175 -9.51 -12.87 9.61
CA PRO A 175 -10.58 -12.63 10.59
C PRO A 175 -10.94 -11.15 10.74
N ALA A 176 -12.24 -10.85 10.85
CA ALA A 176 -12.75 -9.47 10.89
C ALA A 176 -12.10 -8.60 11.99
N TRP A 177 -11.81 -9.17 13.16
CA TRP A 177 -11.16 -8.43 14.24
C TRP A 177 -9.73 -7.99 13.88
N GLN A 178 -8.99 -8.76 13.08
CA GLN A 178 -7.65 -8.36 12.61
C GLN A 178 -7.76 -7.22 11.61
N LEU A 179 -8.79 -7.22 10.75
CA LEU A 179 -9.06 -6.13 9.82
C LEU A 179 -9.39 -4.84 10.56
N LEU A 180 -10.35 -4.90 11.48
CA LEU A 180 -10.77 -3.74 12.27
C LEU A 180 -9.63 -3.20 13.14
N THR A 181 -8.83 -4.08 13.74
CA THR A 181 -7.66 -3.68 14.53
C THR A 181 -6.60 -3.02 13.65
N SER A 182 -6.29 -3.58 12.48
CA SER A 182 -5.36 -2.97 11.51
C SER A 182 -5.85 -1.60 11.03
N ILE A 183 -7.15 -1.43 10.79
CA ILE A 183 -7.77 -0.16 10.43
C ILE A 183 -7.57 0.86 11.56
N ALA A 184 -7.93 0.50 12.78
CA ALA A 184 -7.81 1.38 13.95
C ALA A 184 -6.35 1.78 14.20
N LEU A 185 -5.42 0.83 14.09
CA LEU A 185 -3.99 1.08 14.26
C LEU A 185 -3.43 1.94 13.13
N SER A 186 -3.83 1.73 11.88
CA SER A 186 -3.41 2.55 10.74
C SER A 186 -3.89 3.99 10.87
N ILE A 187 -5.15 4.19 11.30
CA ILE A 187 -5.69 5.53 11.60
C ILE A 187 -4.91 6.18 12.75
N GLY A 188 -4.66 5.45 13.83
CA GLY A 188 -3.85 5.93 14.95
C GLY A 188 -2.41 6.27 14.53
N GLY A 189 -1.81 5.45 13.70
CA GLY A 189 -0.47 5.67 13.13
C GLY A 189 -0.42 6.90 12.23
N PHE A 190 -1.45 7.14 11.43
CA PHE A 190 -1.59 8.36 10.63
C PHE A 190 -1.65 9.61 11.51
N PHE A 191 -2.51 9.63 12.53
CA PHE A 191 -2.58 10.76 13.47
C PHE A 191 -1.26 10.95 14.25
N GLY A 192 -0.62 9.85 14.64
CA GLY A 192 0.71 9.88 15.25
C GLY A 192 1.79 10.46 14.32
N ALA A 193 1.74 10.12 13.03
CA ALA A 193 2.65 10.65 12.03
C ALA A 193 2.42 12.15 11.75
N ILE A 194 1.16 12.61 11.68
CA ILE A 194 0.85 14.05 11.62
C ILE A 194 1.35 14.77 12.86
N TRP A 195 1.08 14.22 14.05
CA TRP A 195 1.53 14.81 15.30
C TRP A 195 3.05 14.96 15.30
N LEU A 196 3.77 13.91 14.91
CA LEU A 196 5.22 13.92 14.76
C LEU A 196 5.69 14.98 13.75
N ALA A 197 5.08 15.00 12.56
CA ALA A 197 5.41 15.95 11.50
C ALA A 197 5.22 17.41 11.94
N SER A 198 4.12 17.70 12.66
CA SER A 198 3.82 19.04 13.16
C SER A 198 4.87 19.55 14.17
N ARG A 199 5.41 18.64 15.00
CA ARG A 199 6.44 18.95 16.01
C ARG A 199 7.78 19.24 15.34
N ILE A 200 8.15 18.41 14.36
CA ILE A 200 9.36 18.62 13.55
C ILE A 200 9.26 19.93 12.78
N TYR A 201 8.12 20.21 12.14
CA TYR A 201 7.86 21.45 11.40
C TYR A 201 8.05 22.70 12.27
N ARG A 202 7.46 22.72 13.48
CA ARG A 202 7.52 23.87 14.40
C ARG A 202 8.94 24.23 14.83
N ILE A 203 9.83 23.25 14.98
CA ILE A 203 11.21 23.47 15.42
C ILE A 203 12.17 23.61 14.23
N GLY A 204 11.88 22.93 13.11
CA GLY A 204 12.65 23.01 11.87
C GLY A 204 12.72 24.43 11.32
N ILE A 205 11.60 25.17 11.34
CA ILE A 205 11.58 26.57 10.88
C ILE A 205 12.43 27.52 11.74
N LEU A 206 12.77 27.16 12.98
CA LEU A 206 13.64 27.95 13.85
C LEU A 206 15.12 27.56 13.72
N SER A 207 15.40 26.46 13.01
CA SER A 207 16.73 25.87 12.89
C SER A 207 17.39 26.29 11.58
N TYR A 208 17.55 27.59 11.35
CA TYR A 208 18.10 28.12 10.11
C TYR A 208 19.60 27.81 9.94
N GLY A 209 19.98 27.25 8.79
CA GLY A 209 21.36 27.24 8.30
C GLY A 209 22.28 26.14 8.84
N LYS A 210 21.77 25.21 9.65
CA LYS A 210 22.51 24.00 10.06
C LYS A 210 21.75 22.74 9.65
N LYS A 211 22.44 21.81 8.99
CA LYS A 211 21.93 20.48 8.68
C LYS A 211 21.53 19.75 9.97
N PRO A 212 20.23 19.48 10.20
CA PRO A 212 19.82 18.75 11.39
C PRO A 212 20.19 17.27 11.25
N THR A 213 20.75 16.74 12.32
CA THR A 213 21.09 15.33 12.45
C THR A 213 19.88 14.52 12.94
N LEU A 214 19.87 13.21 12.69
CA LEU A 214 18.81 12.31 13.20
C LEU A 214 18.62 12.40 14.72
N LYS A 215 19.70 12.66 15.46
CA LYS A 215 19.67 12.85 16.92
C LYS A 215 18.96 14.13 17.32
N GLU A 216 19.13 15.20 16.55
CA GLU A 216 18.45 16.48 16.80
C GLU A 216 16.96 16.38 16.47
N ILE A 217 16.60 15.74 15.36
CA ILE A 217 15.19 15.47 15.05
C ILE A 217 14.54 14.65 16.15
N ALA A 218 15.19 13.59 16.63
CA ALA A 218 14.67 12.79 17.74
C ALA A 218 14.47 13.63 19.02
N ARG A 219 15.36 14.59 19.28
CA ARG A 219 15.23 15.52 20.41
C ARG A 219 14.08 16.51 20.21
N TRP A 220 13.83 16.98 18.99
CA TRP A 220 12.72 17.90 18.69
C TRP A 220 11.36 17.31 19.02
N ILE A 221 11.21 15.99 18.90
CA ILE A 221 9.98 15.27 19.29
C ILE A 221 9.69 15.45 20.79
N THR A 222 10.72 15.41 21.63
CA THR A 222 10.60 15.42 23.09
C THR A 222 10.62 16.81 23.72
N LEU A 223 11.10 17.83 23.00
CA LEU A 223 11.10 19.22 23.49
C LEU A 223 9.67 19.74 23.64
N ARG A 224 9.31 20.28 24.81
CA ARG A 224 8.01 20.94 25.02
C ARG A 224 8.04 22.30 24.31
N VAL A 225 7.48 22.35 23.11
CA VAL A 225 7.07 23.57 22.39
C VAL A 225 5.72 24.05 22.92
#